data_AF-K3XCC6-F1
#
_entry.id   AF-K3XCC6-F1
#
_cell.length_a   1.000
_cell.length_b   1.000
_cell.length_c   1.000
_cell.angle_alpha   90.00
_cell.angle_beta   90.00
_cell.angle_gamma   90.00
#
_symmetry.space_group_name_H-M   'P 1'
#
loop_
_entity.id
_entity.type
_entity.pdbx_description
1 polymer ?
#
loop_
_entity_poly.entity_id
_entity_poly.type
_entity_poly.pdbx_seq_one_letter_code
_entity_poly.pdbx_strand_id
1 'polypeptide(L)' 'MHGRELRTFGSLFVLLTSSGYVDSVRANMAAGGDNCSRAIIVGAVAAAAAESDPIPAEWKQKTTRYEEIKAFADKL' A
#
# COMPACT_ATOMS: atom_id res chain seq x y z
N MET A 1 21.26 -16.42 -6.02
CA MET A 1 19.78 -16.49 -6.11
C MET A 1 19.22 -15.10 -5.79
N HIS A 2 18.01 -14.70 -6.18
CA HIS A 2 16.91 -15.39 -6.89
C HIS A 2 16.10 -14.33 -7.67
N GLY A 3 15.59 -14.61 -8.87
CA GLY A 3 14.67 -13.66 -9.55
C GLY A 3 13.34 -13.41 -8.82
N ARG A 4 13.02 -14.23 -7.80
CA ARG A 4 11.77 -14.20 -7.03
C ARG A 4 11.88 -13.60 -5.63
N GLU A 5 13.08 -13.59 -5.03
CA GLU A 5 13.27 -13.14 -3.63
C GLU A 5 13.35 -11.60 -3.49
N LEU A 6 13.84 -10.91 -4.53
CA LEU A 6 13.97 -9.44 -4.52
C LEU A 6 12.63 -8.68 -4.47
N ARG A 7 11.51 -9.32 -4.81
CA ARG A 7 10.18 -8.66 -4.83
C ARG A 7 9.67 -8.35 -3.42
N THR A 8 9.84 -9.26 -2.47
CA THR A 8 9.37 -9.11 -1.08
C THR A 8 10.23 -8.12 -0.29
N PHE A 9 11.54 -8.08 -0.56
CA PHE A 9 12.46 -7.14 0.08
C PHE A 9 12.08 -5.67 -0.17
N GLY A 10 11.62 -5.33 -1.38
CA GLY A 10 11.18 -3.97 -1.69
C GLY A 10 10.00 -3.52 -0.82
N SER A 11 9.00 -4.38 -0.61
CA SER A 11 7.84 -4.08 0.23
C SER A 11 8.24 -3.84 1.68
N LEU A 12 9.07 -4.75 2.23
CA LEU A 12 9.53 -4.68 3.61
C LEU A 12 10.44 -3.47 3.85
N PHE A 13 11.34 -3.16 2.92
CA PHE A 13 12.19 -1.97 2.99
C PHE A 13 11.34 -0.70 3.10
N VAL A 14 10.38 -0.50 2.19
CA VAL A 14 9.48 0.67 2.22
C VAL A 14 8.73 0.77 3.55
N LEU A 15 8.20 -0.35 4.07
CA LEU A 15 7.47 -0.37 5.33
C LEU A 15 8.35 -0.06 6.57
N LEU A 16 9.64 -0.38 6.51
CA LEU A 16 10.59 -0.09 7.61
C LEU A 16 11.20 1.32 7.54
N THR A 17 11.21 1.97 6.37
CA THR A 17 11.84 3.28 6.17
C THR A 17 10.87 4.45 6.01
N SER A 18 9.56 4.20 5.96
CA SER A 18 8.54 5.22 5.70
C SER A 18 7.64 5.44 6.92
N SER A 19 7.12 6.65 7.10
CA SER A 19 6.32 7.05 8.26
C SER A 19 4.83 7.13 7.92
N GLY A 20 4.10 6.04 8.15
CA GLY A 20 2.65 5.95 7.93
C GLY A 20 2.24 5.73 6.46
N TYR A 21 0.93 5.61 6.23
CA TYR A 21 0.36 5.13 4.96
C TYR A 21 0.74 5.98 3.74
N VAL A 22 0.51 7.30 3.79
CA VAL A 22 0.73 8.20 2.64
C VAL A 22 2.19 8.24 2.23
N ASP A 23 3.10 8.28 3.21
CA ASP A 23 4.55 8.27 2.97
C ASP A 23 4.99 6.92 2.38
N SER A 24 4.55 5.80 2.98
CA SER A 24 4.83 4.44 2.48
C SER A 24 4.40 4.24 1.03
N VAL A 25 3.20 4.69 0.66
CA VAL A 25 2.70 4.60 -0.73
C VAL A 25 3.49 5.51 -1.68
N ARG A 26 3.93 6.70 -1.24
CA ARG A 26 4.78 7.61 -2.04
C ARG A 26 6.20 7.08 -2.23
N ALA A 27 6.85 6.61 -1.17
CA ALA A 27 8.16 5.96 -1.23
C ALA A 27 8.13 4.72 -2.13
N ASN A 28 7.06 3.91 -2.05
CA ASN A 28 6.83 2.80 -2.97
C ASN A 28 6.78 3.24 -4.44
N MET A 29 6.07 4.32 -4.77
CA MET A 29 5.98 4.85 -6.13
C MET A 29 7.34 5.37 -6.61
N ALA A 30 8.05 6.13 -5.78
CA ALA A 30 9.37 6.69 -6.09
C ALA A 30 10.44 5.62 -6.34
N ALA A 31 10.37 4.47 -5.66
CA ALA A 31 11.25 3.33 -5.89
C ALA A 31 11.03 2.63 -7.25
N GLY A 32 9.92 2.93 -7.95
CA GLY A 32 9.68 2.47 -9.32
C GLY A 32 9.61 0.95 -9.51
N GLY A 33 9.85 0.50 -10.75
CA GLY A 33 9.79 -0.91 -11.13
C GLY A 33 8.40 -1.52 -10.94
N ASP A 34 8.33 -2.69 -10.31
CA ASP A 34 7.08 -3.40 -9.95
C ASP A 34 6.39 -2.74 -8.74
N ASN A 35 6.10 -1.43 -8.85
CA ASN A 35 5.50 -0.63 -7.78
C ASN A 35 4.00 -0.96 -7.57
N CYS A 36 3.31 -1.44 -8.60
CA CYS A 36 1.88 -1.80 -8.53
C CYS A 36 1.64 -3.03 -7.64
N SER A 37 2.38 -4.13 -7.82
CA SER A 37 2.21 -5.31 -6.96
C SER A 37 2.71 -5.03 -5.54
N ARG A 38 3.80 -4.27 -5.41
CA ARG A 38 4.34 -3.81 -4.12
C ARG A 38 3.36 -2.91 -3.37
N ALA A 39 2.61 -2.04 -4.07
CA ALA A 39 1.59 -1.16 -3.48
C ALA A 39 0.49 -1.93 -2.75
N ILE A 40 0.13 -3.14 -3.21
CA ILE A 40 -0.90 -3.97 -2.56
C ILE A 40 -0.45 -4.33 -1.14
N ILE A 41 0.78 -4.84 -0.98
CA ILE A 41 1.32 -5.25 0.33
C ILE A 41 1.64 -4.02 1.19
N VAL A 42 2.34 -3.02 0.63
CA VAL A 42 2.71 -1.80 1.35
C VAL A 42 1.46 -1.06 1.84
N GLY A 43 0.46 -0.90 0.98
CA GLY A 43 -0.80 -0.24 1.32
C GLY A 43 -1.58 -1.01 2.38
N ALA A 44 -1.75 -2.33 2.24
CA ALA A 44 -2.48 -3.13 3.21
C ALA A 44 -1.84 -3.11 4.60
N VAL A 45 -0.51 -3.32 4.69
CA VAL A 45 0.19 -3.33 5.99
C VAL A 45 0.25 -1.95 6.62
N ALA A 46 0.58 -0.91 5.85
CA ALA A 46 0.65 0.46 6.38
C ALA A 46 -0.74 1.02 6.75
N ALA A 47 -1.83 0.52 6.14
CA ALA A 47 -3.18 0.87 6.55
C ALA A 47 -3.61 0.13 7.82
N ALA A 48 -3.32 -1.17 7.92
CA ALA A 48 -3.64 -1.97 9.11
C ALA A 48 -2.84 -1.56 10.36
N ALA A 49 -1.68 -0.94 10.19
CA ALA A 49 -0.85 -0.41 11.28
C ALA A 49 -1.26 1.01 11.74
N ALA A 50 -2.24 1.65 11.10
CA ALA A 50 -2.68 3.00 11.46
C ALA A 50 -3.80 2.99 12.51
N GLU A 51 -3.78 3.97 13.43
CA GLU A 51 -4.79 4.10 14.50
C GLU A 51 -6.18 4.55 14.01
N SER A 52 -6.25 5.13 12.82
CA SER A 52 -7.47 5.66 12.21
C SER A 52 -7.41 5.55 10.69
N ASP A 53 -8.54 5.77 10.00
CA ASP A 53 -8.68 5.71 8.54
C ASP A 53 -7.56 6.51 7.83
N PRO A 54 -6.54 5.83 7.27
CA PRO A 54 -5.30 6.48 6.86
C PRO A 54 -5.29 6.84 5.38
N ILE A 55 -6.37 6.50 4.65
CA ILE A 55 -6.47 6.65 3.20
C ILE A 55 -7.03 8.06 2.89
N PRO A 56 -6.29 8.93 2.19
CA PRO A 56 -6.76 10.28 1.87
C PRO A 56 -8.08 10.27 1.09
N ALA A 57 -9.02 11.15 1.45
CA ALA A 57 -10.33 11.24 0.77
C ALA A 57 -10.21 11.45 -0.75
N GLU A 58 -9.23 12.25 -1.19
CA GLU A 58 -8.91 12.44 -2.61
C GLU A 58 -8.53 11.12 -3.31
N TRP A 59 -7.82 10.21 -2.63
CA TRP A 59 -7.40 8.94 -3.20
C TRP A 59 -8.58 7.97 -3.31
N LYS A 60 -9.52 8.00 -2.34
CA LYS A 60 -10.79 7.26 -2.39
C LYS A 60 -11.60 7.67 -3.63
N GLN A 61 -11.78 8.98 -3.82
CA GLN A 61 -12.50 9.55 -4.98
C GLN A 61 -11.86 9.20 -6.33
N LYS A 62 -10.52 9.08 -6.38
CA LYS A 62 -9.76 8.71 -7.58
C LYS A 62 -9.63 7.20 -7.81
N THR A 63 -10.05 6.37 -6.86
CA THR A 63 -9.92 4.91 -6.95
C THR A 63 -11.18 4.29 -7.57
N THR A 64 -11.04 3.77 -8.78
CA THR A 64 -12.10 3.02 -9.47
C THR A 64 -12.64 1.88 -8.60
N ARG A 65 -13.97 1.81 -8.43
CA ARG A 65 -14.68 0.81 -7.60
C ARG A 65 -14.35 0.86 -6.10
N TYR A 66 -13.87 1.99 -5.57
CA TYR A 66 -13.55 2.15 -4.14
C TYR A 66 -14.70 1.71 -3.20
N GLU A 67 -15.90 2.25 -3.39
CA GLU A 67 -17.06 1.93 -2.53
C GLU A 67 -17.49 0.46 -2.60
N GLU A 68 -17.38 -0.16 -3.78
CA GLU A 68 -17.69 -1.58 -3.97
C GLU A 68 -16.70 -2.47 -3.18
N ILE A 69 -15.40 -2.16 -3.29
CA ILE A 69 -14.34 -2.89 -2.58
C ILE A 69 -14.45 -2.66 -1.07
N LYS A 70 -14.73 -1.42 -0.63
CA LYS A 70 -14.97 -1.09 0.79
C LYS A 70 -16.15 -1.90 1.34
N ALA A 71 -17.26 -1.97 0.61
CA ALA A 71 -18.43 -2.75 1.01
C ALA A 71 -18.21 -4.28 1.05
N PHE A 72 -17.11 -4.79 0.48
CA PHE A 72 -16.64 -6.17 0.72
C PHE A 72 -15.72 -6.26 1.94
N ALA A 73 -14.82 -5.29 2.14
CA ALA A 73 -13.94 -5.24 3.29
C ALA A 73 -14.72 -5.09 4.62
N ASP A 74 -15.79 -4.29 4.63
CA ASP A 74 -16.68 -4.10 5.80
C ASP A 74 -17.49 -5.38 6.18
N LYS A 75 -17.35 -6.49 5.43
CA LYS A 75 -18.02 -7.79 5.69
C LYS A 75 -17.08 -8.90 6.18
N LEU A 76 -15.79 -8.61 6.35
CA LEU A 76 -14.76 -9.54 6.83
C LEU A 76 -14.55 -9.39 8.35
#